data_AF-A0A1V5VLL7-F1
#
_entry.id   AF-A0A1V5VLL7-F1
#
_cell.length_a   1.000
_cell.length_b   1.000
_cell.length_c   1.000
_cell.angle_alpha   90.00
_cell.angle_beta   90.00
_cell.angle_gamma   90.00
#
_symmetry.space_group_name_H-M   'P 1'
#
loop_
_entity.id
_entity.type
_entity.pdbx_description
1 polymer ?
#
loop_
_entity_poly.entity_id
_entity_poly.type
_entity_poly.pdbx_seq_one_letter_code
_entity_poly.pdbx_strand_id
1 'polypeptide(L)'
;MDFLAGEENLGRGDSVGIVIGNPSGITGRTFISDLDAVEAGLNVSPEIMCFVGYTRHNFKVLNVTEGLMPFYYGAGFMIGSDLFLIHLKAGIEYIFETNPLSVFMEAGPAFGTDFALYGGVGLRYRLR
;
A
#
# COMPACT_ATOMS: atom_id res chain seq x y z
N MET A 1 16.31 -22.74 -14.82
CA MET A 1 15.30 -21.86 -15.46
C MET A 1 14.27 -21.33 -14.44
N ASP A 2 14.58 -21.30 -13.13
CA ASP A 2 13.59 -20.95 -12.09
C ASP A 2 13.88 -19.66 -11.31
N PHE A 3 14.98 -18.95 -11.61
CA PHE A 3 15.35 -17.72 -10.89
C PHE A 3 14.45 -16.53 -11.29
N LEU A 4 14.13 -16.40 -12.58
CA LEU A 4 13.33 -15.28 -13.11
C LEU A 4 11.83 -15.38 -12.77
N ALA A 5 11.31 -16.60 -12.56
CA ALA A 5 9.92 -16.80 -12.13
C ALA A 5 9.70 -16.40 -10.65
N GLY A 6 10.76 -16.39 -9.84
CA GLY A 6 10.73 -15.95 -8.45
C GLY A 6 10.57 -14.43 -8.34
N GLU A 7 11.32 -13.65 -9.11
CA GLU A 7 11.24 -12.18 -9.14
C GLU A 7 9.88 -11.66 -9.60
N GLU A 8 9.26 -12.33 -10.59
CA GLU A 8 7.92 -11.97 -11.06
C GLU A 8 6.83 -12.20 -10.00
N ASN A 9 6.97 -13.22 -9.15
CA ASN A 9 6.02 -13.51 -8.07
C ASN A 9 6.30 -12.72 -6.78
N LEU A 10 7.57 -12.39 -6.50
CA LEU A 10 7.98 -11.66 -5.31
C LEU A 10 7.21 -10.33 -5.18
N GLY A 11 7.03 -9.55 -6.24
CA GLY A 11 6.40 -8.24 -6.15
C GLY A 11 4.86 -8.21 -6.10
N ARG A 12 4.18 -9.34 -6.36
CA ARG A 12 2.79 -9.33 -6.88
C ARG A 12 1.79 -10.15 -6.08
N GLY A 13 2.17 -10.59 -4.88
CA GLY A 13 1.30 -11.38 -4.00
C GLY A 13 0.25 -10.56 -3.27
N ASP A 14 -0.91 -11.17 -3.02
CA ASP A 14 -1.89 -10.66 -2.06
C ASP A 14 -1.21 -10.46 -0.70
N SER A 15 -1.50 -9.35 -0.04
CA SER A 15 -0.85 -9.02 1.23
C SER A 15 -1.81 -8.40 2.23
N VAL A 16 -1.52 -8.62 3.51
CA VAL A 16 -2.15 -7.95 4.64
C VAL A 16 -1.09 -7.23 5.43
N GLY A 17 -1.44 -6.15 6.12
CA GLY A 17 -0.45 -5.38 6.85
C GLY A 17 -1.03 -4.46 7.91
N ILE A 18 -0.10 -3.81 8.59
CA ILE A 18 -0.37 -2.77 9.58
C ILE A 18 0.26 -1.46 9.10
N VAL A 19 -0.36 -0.35 9.42
CA VAL A 19 0.18 0.99 9.19
C VAL A 19 0.14 1.78 10.49
N ILE A 20 1.23 2.48 10.79
CA ILE A 20 1.35 3.42 11.89
C ILE A 20 1.56 4.80 11.28
N GLY A 21 0.69 5.73 11.62
CA GLY A 21 0.67 7.07 11.06
C GLY A 21 -0.66 7.78 11.27
N ASN A 22 -0.95 8.71 10.38
CA ASN A 22 -2.23 9.36 10.29
C ASN A 22 -2.86 8.94 8.94
N PRO A 23 -3.86 8.04 8.93
CA PRO A 23 -4.35 7.23 10.05
C PRO A 23 -3.52 5.95 10.31
N SER A 24 -3.72 5.33 11.47
CA SER A 24 -3.15 4.02 11.85
C SER A 24 -4.21 2.92 11.79
N GLY A 25 -3.84 1.73 11.33
CA GLY A 25 -4.79 0.65 11.10
C GLY A 25 -4.22 -0.61 10.46
N ILE A 26 -5.12 -1.43 9.92
CA ILE A 26 -4.81 -2.63 9.14
C ILE A 26 -5.17 -2.41 7.67
N THR A 27 -4.42 -3.05 6.79
CA THR A 27 -4.56 -2.92 5.33
C THR A 27 -4.52 -4.30 4.68
N GLY A 28 -5.19 -4.43 3.54
CA GLY A 28 -5.09 -5.54 2.61
C GLY A 28 -4.90 -5.02 1.20
N ARG A 29 -4.15 -5.75 0.39
CA ARG A 29 -3.88 -5.42 -1.02
C ARG A 29 -3.94 -6.69 -1.87
N THR A 30 -4.59 -6.56 -3.01
CA THR A 30 -4.68 -7.60 -4.04
C THR A 30 -4.31 -7.03 -5.39
N PHE A 31 -3.36 -7.68 -6.07
CA PHE A 31 -3.01 -7.34 -7.44
C PHE A 31 -4.08 -7.84 -8.41
N ILE A 32 -4.55 -6.95 -9.29
CA ILE A 32 -5.52 -7.25 -10.36
C ILE A 32 -4.85 -7.29 -11.74
N SER A 33 -3.61 -6.81 -11.84
CA SER A 33 -2.72 -6.93 -13.00
C SER A 33 -1.26 -6.94 -12.51
N ASP A 34 -0.30 -7.01 -13.43
CA ASP A 34 1.13 -6.95 -13.11
C ASP A 34 1.57 -5.65 -12.42
N LEU A 35 0.83 -4.56 -12.64
CA LEU A 35 1.18 -3.23 -12.14
C LEU A 35 0.07 -2.62 -11.29
N ASP A 36 -1.12 -3.19 -11.29
CA ASP A 36 -2.30 -2.56 -10.72
C ASP A 36 -2.85 -3.40 -9.57
N ALA A 37 -3.20 -2.76 -8.47
CA ALA A 37 -3.74 -3.40 -7.28
C ALA A 37 -4.93 -2.62 -6.70
N VAL A 38 -5.80 -3.36 -6.01
CA VAL A 38 -6.85 -2.80 -5.16
C VAL A 38 -6.40 -2.96 -3.71
N GLU A 39 -6.64 -1.92 -2.91
CA GLU A 39 -6.35 -1.91 -1.48
C GLU A 39 -7.61 -1.61 -0.69
N ALA A 40 -7.72 -2.17 0.52
CA ALA A 40 -8.76 -1.84 1.47
C ALA A 40 -8.24 -1.98 2.89
N GLY A 41 -8.93 -1.38 3.87
CA GLY A 41 -8.56 -1.58 5.26
C GLY A 41 -9.40 -0.79 6.25
N LEU A 42 -9.00 -0.91 7.50
CA LEU A 42 -9.67 -0.33 8.65
C LEU A 42 -8.65 0.44 9.48
N ASN A 43 -8.90 1.74 9.59
CA ASN A 43 -8.21 2.66 10.47
C ASN A 43 -8.91 2.70 11.82
N VAL A 44 -8.13 2.79 12.89
CA VAL A 44 -8.63 2.85 14.28
C VAL A 44 -8.15 4.09 15.02
N SER A 45 -7.18 4.83 14.45
CA SER A 45 -6.65 6.06 15.03
C SER A 45 -6.31 7.05 13.90
N PRO A 46 -6.63 8.36 14.04
CA PRO A 46 -7.29 8.99 15.18
C PRO A 46 -8.77 8.61 15.33
N GLU A 47 -9.40 8.12 14.27
CA GLU A 47 -10.81 7.75 14.23
C GLU A 47 -11.00 6.43 13.51
N ILE A 48 -12.14 5.78 13.74
CA ILE A 48 -12.52 4.56 13.05
C ILE A 48 -13.01 4.93 11.64
N MET A 49 -12.28 4.49 10.63
CA MET A 49 -12.60 4.76 9.22
C MET A 49 -12.20 3.57 8.36
N CYS A 50 -13.00 3.26 7.35
CA CYS A 50 -12.60 2.32 6.31
C CYS A 50 -11.91 3.07 5.18
N PHE A 51 -11.01 2.39 4.47
CA PHE A 51 -10.51 2.88 3.19
C PHE A 51 -10.64 1.81 2.11
N VAL A 52 -10.80 2.27 0.87
CA VAL A 52 -10.71 1.44 -0.34
C VAL A 52 -10.06 2.26 -1.44
N GLY A 53 -9.19 1.66 -2.24
CA GLY A 53 -8.49 2.40 -3.28
C GLY A 53 -7.85 1.51 -4.33
N TYR A 54 -7.32 2.16 -5.34
CA TYR A 54 -6.56 1.57 -6.41
C TYR A 54 -5.14 2.14 -6.40
N THR A 55 -4.16 1.30 -6.66
CA THR A 55 -2.75 1.68 -6.73
C THR A 55 -2.10 1.10 -7.97
N ARG A 56 -1.19 1.87 -8.57
CA ARG A 56 -0.32 1.45 -9.64
C ARG A 56 1.12 1.45 -9.17
N HIS A 57 1.83 0.37 -9.45
CA HIS A 57 3.19 0.09 -9.02
C HIS A 57 4.16 0.19 -10.19
N ASN A 58 5.34 0.72 -9.92
CA ASN A 58 6.45 0.76 -10.85
C ASN A 58 7.70 0.18 -10.18
N PHE A 59 8.03 -1.05 -10.59
CA PHE A 59 9.16 -1.83 -10.08
C PHE A 59 10.51 -1.45 -10.68
N LYS A 60 10.55 -0.46 -11.60
CA LYS A 60 11.77 -0.09 -12.35
C LYS A 60 12.35 1.27 -11.94
N VAL A 61 11.64 2.05 -11.12
CA VAL A 61 12.09 3.41 -10.73
C VAL A 61 13.25 3.34 -9.74
N LEU A 62 13.16 2.44 -8.76
CA LEU A 62 14.15 2.29 -7.71
C LEU A 62 14.75 0.88 -7.83
N ASN A 63 16.07 0.83 -8.00
CA ASN A 63 16.81 -0.42 -8.04
C ASN A 63 17.55 -0.61 -6.72
N VAL A 64 17.41 -1.78 -6.13
CA VAL A 64 18.09 -2.21 -4.91
C VAL A 64 18.92 -3.44 -5.20
N THR A 65 19.95 -3.69 -4.39
CA THR A 65 20.86 -4.83 -4.60
C THR A 65 20.19 -6.18 -4.28
N GLU A 66 19.25 -6.20 -3.36
CA GLU A 66 18.48 -7.38 -2.94
C GLU A 66 17.00 -7.03 -2.83
N GLY A 67 16.11 -7.95 -3.20
CA GLY A 67 14.66 -7.73 -3.17
C GLY A 67 14.14 -6.75 -4.24
N LEU A 68 12.96 -6.18 -3.98
CA LEU A 68 12.30 -5.23 -4.90
C LEU A 68 11.91 -3.96 -4.16
N MET A 69 11.99 -2.81 -4.84
CA MET A 69 11.60 -1.52 -4.25
C MET A 69 10.63 -0.73 -5.14
N PRO A 70 9.38 -1.21 -5.35
CA PRO A 70 8.42 -0.47 -6.16
C PRO A 70 8.10 0.90 -5.56
N PHE A 71 8.08 1.91 -6.43
CA PHE A 71 7.31 3.13 -6.19
C PHE A 71 5.87 2.89 -6.61
N TYR A 72 4.91 3.36 -5.83
CA TYR A 72 3.49 3.26 -6.17
C TYR A 72 2.75 4.56 -5.95
N TYR A 73 1.66 4.74 -6.67
CA TYR A 73 0.75 5.86 -6.53
C TYR A 73 -0.69 5.42 -6.80
N GLY A 74 -1.65 6.13 -6.24
CA GLY A 74 -3.03 5.69 -6.29
C GLY A 74 -4.03 6.72 -5.80
N ALA A 75 -5.29 6.33 -5.91
CA ALA A 75 -6.43 7.11 -5.46
C ALA A 75 -7.47 6.18 -4.82
N GLY A 76 -8.27 6.71 -3.91
CA GLY A 76 -9.31 5.95 -3.24
C GLY A 76 -10.22 6.84 -2.41
N PHE A 77 -10.99 6.17 -1.55
CA PHE A 77 -11.93 6.80 -0.65
C PHE A 77 -11.61 6.41 0.79
N MET A 78 -11.72 7.37 1.70
CA MET A 78 -11.80 7.11 3.14
C MET A 78 -13.23 7.43 3.61
N ILE A 79 -13.81 6.52 4.37
CA ILE A 79 -15.22 6.56 4.79
C ILE A 79 -15.27 6.33 6.30
N GLY A 80 -15.74 7.33 7.03
CA GLY A 80 -16.02 7.29 8.46
C GLY A 80 -17.51 7.54 8.75
N SER A 81 -17.88 7.69 10.02
CA SER A 81 -19.28 7.90 10.43
C SER A 81 -19.92 9.12 9.79
N ASP A 82 -19.22 10.26 9.78
CA ASP A 82 -19.66 11.52 9.17
C ASP A 82 -18.61 12.07 8.18
N LEU A 83 -17.79 11.18 7.63
CA LEU A 83 -16.62 11.55 6.84
C LEU A 83 -16.61 10.79 5.50
N PHE A 84 -16.46 11.54 4.41
CA PHE A 84 -16.19 11.00 3.09
C PHE A 84 -15.08 11.82 2.43
N LEU A 85 -13.93 11.19 2.20
CA LEU A 85 -12.76 11.83 1.61
C LEU A 85 -12.33 11.10 0.34
N ILE A 86 -11.95 11.87 -0.68
CA ILE A 86 -11.15 11.38 -1.81
C ILE A 86 -9.69 11.50 -1.40
N HIS A 87 -8.95 10.40 -1.43
CA HIS A 87 -7.55 10.35 -1.01
C HIS A 87 -6.66 9.99 -2.19
N LEU A 88 -5.60 10.78 -2.41
CA LEU A 88 -4.49 10.44 -3.30
C LEU A 88 -3.32 9.99 -2.44
N LYS A 89 -2.63 8.92 -2.86
CA LYS A 89 -1.45 8.42 -2.15
C LYS A 89 -0.29 8.19 -3.10
N ALA A 90 0.91 8.36 -2.59
CA ALA A 90 2.13 7.86 -3.20
C ALA A 90 3.00 7.23 -2.11
N GLY A 91 3.75 6.19 -2.47
CA GLY A 91 4.55 5.46 -1.52
C GLY A 91 5.66 4.66 -2.18
N ILE A 92 6.49 4.10 -1.32
CA ILE A 92 7.53 3.14 -1.67
C ILE A 92 7.38 1.93 -0.76
N GLU A 93 7.71 0.77 -1.28
CA GLU A 93 7.72 -0.47 -0.51
C GLU A 93 9.03 -1.19 -0.76
N TYR A 94 9.70 -1.64 0.30
CA TYR A 94 10.81 -2.57 0.22
C TYR A 94 10.30 -3.98 0.49
N ILE A 95 10.40 -4.82 -0.53
CA ILE A 95 9.91 -6.20 -0.55
C ILE A 95 11.11 -7.13 -0.37
N PHE A 96 11.11 -7.89 0.71
CA PHE A 96 12.20 -8.83 0.98
C PHE A 96 12.14 -10.02 0.02
N GLU A 97 13.31 -10.43 -0.49
CA GLU A 97 13.46 -11.59 -1.39
C GLU A 97 13.30 -12.91 -0.64
N THR A 98 13.84 -13.01 0.57
CA THR A 98 14.00 -14.28 1.30
C THR A 98 12.87 -14.59 2.27
N ASN A 99 11.96 -13.64 2.52
CA ASN A 99 10.88 -13.81 3.48
C ASN A 99 9.61 -13.10 3.00
N PRO A 100 8.41 -13.48 3.48
CA PRO A 100 7.14 -12.94 2.98
C PRO A 100 6.83 -11.51 3.46
N LEU A 101 7.75 -10.83 4.14
CA LEU A 101 7.51 -9.50 4.66
C LEU A 101 7.85 -8.42 3.63
N SER A 102 7.30 -7.24 3.86
CA SER A 102 7.74 -5.99 3.25
C SER A 102 7.54 -4.83 4.23
N VAL A 103 8.29 -3.76 4.03
CA VAL A 103 8.12 -2.49 4.74
C VAL A 103 7.71 -1.43 3.74
N PHE A 104 6.73 -0.61 4.06
CA PHE A 104 6.31 0.47 3.18
C PHE A 104 6.19 1.79 3.91
N MET A 105 6.24 2.87 3.14
CA MET A 105 5.84 4.19 3.60
C MET A 105 5.03 4.87 2.52
N GLU A 106 4.00 5.61 2.93
CA GLU A 106 3.13 6.34 2.03
C GLU A 106 2.72 7.69 2.61
N ALA A 107 2.39 8.62 1.73
CA ALA A 107 1.80 9.89 2.07
C ALA A 107 0.97 10.43 0.91
N GLY A 108 0.05 11.35 1.21
CA GLY A 108 -0.65 12.09 0.19
C GLY A 108 -1.81 12.92 0.70
N PRO A 109 -2.41 13.75 -0.18
CA PRO A 109 -3.52 14.61 0.17
C PRO A 109 -4.85 13.88 0.14
N ALA A 110 -5.76 14.31 1.01
CA ALA A 110 -7.16 13.94 0.97
C ALA A 110 -8.06 15.18 0.96
N PHE A 111 -9.18 15.04 0.27
CA PHE A 111 -10.11 16.10 -0.04
C PHE A 111 -11.53 15.67 0.34
N GLY A 112 -12.21 16.50 1.15
CA GLY A 112 -13.63 16.37 1.45
C GLY A 112 -14.20 17.75 1.75
N THR A 113 -14.83 17.90 2.92
CA THR A 113 -15.16 19.23 3.47
C THR A 113 -13.91 20.05 3.74
N ASP A 114 -12.85 19.38 4.21
CA ASP A 114 -11.56 19.96 4.50
C ASP A 114 -10.45 19.29 3.70
N PHE A 115 -9.31 19.98 3.61
CA PHE A 115 -8.06 19.43 3.09
C PHE A 115 -7.25 18.82 4.22
N ALA A 116 -6.73 17.61 4.01
CA ALA A 116 -5.86 16.92 4.96
C ALA A 116 -4.66 16.28 4.26
N LEU A 117 -3.56 16.13 4.99
CA LEU A 117 -2.42 15.30 4.59
C LEU A 117 -2.39 14.05 5.45
N TYR A 118 -2.35 12.90 4.80
CA TYR A 118 -2.22 11.60 5.44
C TYR A 118 -0.90 10.96 5.06
N GLY A 119 -0.46 10.03 5.90
CA GLY A 119 0.73 9.24 5.66
C GLY A 119 1.09 8.34 6.83
N GLY A 120 1.94 7.36 6.56
CA GLY A 120 2.35 6.38 7.54
C GLY A 120 3.45 5.46 7.04
N VAL A 121 3.96 4.67 7.97
CA VAL A 121 4.93 3.60 7.73
C VAL A 121 4.28 2.30 8.18
N GLY A 122 4.50 1.22 7.45
CA GLY A 122 3.84 -0.04 7.75
C GLY A 122 4.65 -1.26 7.36
N LEU A 123 4.12 -2.40 7.80
CA LEU A 123 4.60 -3.73 7.48
C LEU A 123 3.51 -4.49 6.76
N ARG A 124 3.87 -5.27 5.74
CA ARG A 124 2.95 -6.22 5.10
C ARG A 124 3.53 -7.63 5.12
N TYR A 125 2.63 -8.59 5.14
CA TYR A 125 2.88 -10.02 5.01
C TYR A 125 2.18 -10.51 3.72
N ARG A 126 2.94 -11.10 2.80
CA ARG A 126 2.43 -11.75 1.60
C ARG A 126 1.80 -13.09 1.94
N LEU A 127 0.60 -13.32 1.43
CA LEU A 127 -0.20 -14.51 1.71
C LEU A 127 0.18 -15.71 0.84
N ARG A 128 0.86 -15.47 -0.29
CA ARG A 128 1.37 -16.48 -1.24
C ARG A 128 2.66 -16.01 -1.88
#